data_AF-V9GC40-F1
#
_entry.id   AF-V9GC40-F1
#
_cell.length_a   1.000
_cell.length_b   1.000
_cell.length_c   1.000
_cell.angle_alpha   90.00
_cell.angle_beta   90.00
_cell.angle_gamma   90.00
#
_symmetry.space_group_name_H-M   'P 1'
#
loop_
_entity.id
_entity.type
_entity.pdbx_description
1 polymer ?
#
loop_
_entity_poly.entity_id
_entity_poly.type
_entity_poly.pdbx_seq_one_letter_code
_entity_poly.pdbx_strand_id
1 'polypeptide(L)'
;MCVPALIVLIMFSYIPFAGVWMAFTDFNVVDGIFGSKFVGLDNFKYFFSENSMGWKVTYNTLYINFFGLILGIIIPVSIAIMINEIRHKATKK
;
A
#
# COMPACT_ATOMS: atom_id res chain seq x y z
N MET A 1 10.27 -5.87 27.44
CA MET A 1 10.63 -4.67 26.64
C MET A 1 9.75 -4.49 25.40
N CYS A 2 9.05 -5.51 24.88
CA CYS A 2 8.19 -5.39 23.70
C CYS A 2 6.73 -4.96 23.97
N VAL A 3 6.29 -5.00 25.23
CA VAL A 3 4.91 -4.65 25.64
C VAL A 3 4.47 -3.26 25.16
N PRO A 4 5.26 -2.16 25.33
CA PRO A 4 4.84 -0.85 24.84
C PRO A 4 4.74 -0.80 23.30
N ALA A 5 5.62 -1.50 22.58
CA ALA A 5 5.55 -1.57 21.11
C ALA A 5 4.29 -2.32 20.64
N LEU A 6 3.90 -3.40 21.34
CA LEU A 6 2.69 -4.16 21.03
C LEU A 6 1.41 -3.32 21.22
N ILE A 7 1.36 -2.52 22.29
CA ILE A 7 0.21 -1.65 22.58
C ILE A 7 0.03 -0.61 21.47
N VAL A 8 1.12 0.05 21.05
CA VAL A 8 1.09 1.02 19.95
C VAL A 8 0.63 0.36 18.64
N LEU A 9 1.14 -0.83 18.34
CA LEU A 9 0.76 -1.57 17.13
C LEU A 9 -0.74 -1.91 17.12
N ILE A 10 -1.28 -2.39 18.25
CA ILE A 10 -2.71 -2.70 18.34
C ILE A 10 -3.54 -1.43 18.16
N MET A 11 -3.18 -0.35 18.86
CA MET A 11 -3.93 0.90 18.83
C MET A 11 -3.94 1.57 17.46
N PHE A 12 -2.81 1.58 16.75
CA PHE A 12 -2.68 2.34 15.50
C PHE A 12 -2.75 1.50 14.24
N SER A 13 -2.58 0.18 14.31
CA SER A 13 -2.63 -0.70 13.13
C SER A 13 -3.84 -1.63 13.12
N TYR A 14 -4.21 -2.23 14.27
CA TYR A 14 -5.33 -3.19 14.30
C TYR A 14 -6.69 -2.53 14.53
N ILE A 15 -6.79 -1.54 15.41
CA ILE A 15 -8.07 -0.86 15.65
C ILE A 15 -8.59 -0.16 14.39
N PRO A 16 -7.78 0.61 13.62
CA PRO A 16 -8.26 1.25 12.40
C PRO A 16 -8.71 0.25 11.32
N PHE A 17 -8.19 -0.98 11.36
CA PHE A 17 -8.58 -2.04 10.42
C PHE A 17 -10.05 -2.45 10.57
N ALA A 18 -10.68 -2.24 11.74
CA ALA A 18 -12.12 -2.42 11.90
C ALA A 18 -12.94 -1.51 10.96
N GLY A 19 -12.37 -0.38 10.51
CA GLY A 19 -12.98 0.51 9.54
C GLY A 19 -13.16 -0.10 8.14
N VAL A 20 -12.48 -1.20 7.83
CA VAL A 20 -12.70 -1.97 6.58
C VAL A 20 -14.15 -2.44 6.46
N TRP A 21 -14.85 -2.60 7.59
CA TRP A 21 -16.28 -2.90 7.61
C TRP A 21 -17.12 -1.93 6.76
N MET A 22 -16.76 -0.64 6.73
CA MET A 22 -17.48 0.38 5.97
C MET A 22 -17.49 0.11 4.46
N ALA A 23 -16.51 -0.62 3.92
CA ALA A 23 -16.48 -0.98 2.51
C ALA A 23 -17.58 -1.98 2.12
N PHE A 24 -18.13 -2.73 3.09
CA PHE A 24 -19.18 -3.73 2.88
C PHE A 24 -20.58 -3.22 3.23
N THR A 25 -20.68 -1.98 3.70
CA THR A 25 -21.94 -1.33 4.05
C THR A 25 -22.19 -0.14 3.12
N ASP A 26 -23.45 0.19 2.87
CA ASP A 26 -23.83 1.47 2.29
C ASP A 26 -23.74 2.54 3.37
N PHE A 27 -22.53 3.08 3.54
CA PHE A 27 -22.17 3.92 4.66
C PHE A 27 -22.90 5.27 4.59
N ASN A 28 -23.78 5.52 5.55
CA ASN A 28 -24.40 6.81 5.78
C ASN A 28 -23.85 7.43 7.07
N VAL A 29 -23.39 8.68 6.98
CA VAL A 29 -22.82 9.44 8.12
C VAL A 29 -23.81 9.56 9.28
N VAL A 30 -25.11 9.56 8.98
CA VAL A 30 -26.21 9.67 9.95
C VAL A 30 -26.40 8.36 10.74
N ASP A 31 -26.23 7.20 10.11
CA ASP A 31 -26.46 5.88 10.72
C ASP A 31 -25.22 5.34 11.44
N GLY A 32 -24.08 6.01 11.32
CA GLY A 32 -22.82 5.63 11.93
C GLY A 32 -22.16 4.39 11.29
N ILE A 33 -21.01 3.99 11.84
CA ILE A 33 -20.15 2.92 11.30
C ILE A 33 -20.85 1.54 11.31
N PHE A 34 -21.70 1.28 12.29
CA PHE A 34 -22.35 -0.03 12.49
C PHE A 34 -23.86 -0.04 12.22
N GLY A 35 -24.51 1.12 12.00
CA GLY A 35 -25.94 1.19 11.69
C GLY A 35 -26.27 1.18 10.19
N SER A 36 -25.25 1.36 9.35
CA SER A 36 -25.36 1.38 7.88
C SER A 36 -25.75 0.01 7.32
N LYS A 37 -26.58 -0.02 6.27
CA LYS A 37 -27.07 -1.28 5.66
C LYS A 37 -25.90 -2.08 5.08
N PHE A 38 -25.83 -3.37 5.43
CA PHE A 38 -24.83 -4.26 4.85
C PHE A 38 -25.20 -4.62 3.41
N VAL A 39 -24.36 -4.21 2.45
CA VAL A 39 -24.55 -4.42 1.00
C VAL A 39 -23.53 -5.40 0.41
N GLY A 40 -22.68 -5.99 1.24
CA GLY A 40 -21.73 -7.02 0.83
C GLY A 40 -20.73 -6.50 -0.21
N LEU A 41 -20.75 -7.08 -1.41
CA LEU A 41 -19.78 -6.80 -2.47
C LEU A 41 -20.26 -5.78 -3.52
N ASP A 42 -21.44 -5.18 -3.34
CA ASP A 42 -22.02 -4.32 -4.36
C ASP A 42 -21.20 -3.05 -4.57
N ASN A 43 -20.60 -2.49 -3.52
CA ASN A 43 -19.64 -1.38 -3.61
C ASN A 43 -18.41 -1.74 -4.48
N PHE A 44 -17.91 -2.98 -4.37
CA PHE A 44 -16.78 -3.44 -5.17
C PHE A 44 -17.18 -3.64 -6.64
N LYS A 45 -18.35 -4.24 -6.89
CA LYS A 45 -18.88 -4.37 -8.25
C LYS A 45 -19.01 -2.99 -8.89
N TYR A 46 -19.69 -2.05 -8.23
CA TYR A 46 -19.83 -0.67 -8.69
C TYR A 46 -18.48 -0.04 -9.07
N PHE A 47 -17.47 -0.16 -8.21
CA PHE A 47 -16.13 0.39 -8.45
C PHE A 47 -15.42 -0.21 -9.67
N PHE A 48 -15.57 -1.53 -9.90
CA PHE A 48 -14.90 -2.24 -11.00
C PHE A 48 -15.73 -2.33 -12.29
N SER A 49 -17.05 -2.18 -12.25
CA SER A 49 -17.94 -2.33 -13.41
C SER A 49 -18.45 -1.02 -13.99
N GLU A 50 -18.92 -0.08 -13.15
CA GLU A 50 -19.67 1.08 -13.66
C GLU A 50 -18.76 2.25 -14.05
N ASN A 51 -17.68 2.49 -13.32
CA ASN A 51 -16.91 3.71 -13.49
C ASN A 51 -15.57 3.54 -14.23
N SER A 52 -15.18 2.31 -14.60
CA SER A 52 -13.87 1.90 -15.20
C SER A 52 -12.59 2.36 -14.46
N MET A 53 -12.74 3.27 -13.49
CA MET A 53 -11.68 3.88 -12.69
C MET A 53 -10.98 2.83 -11.84
N GLY A 54 -11.70 1.83 -11.31
CA GLY A 54 -11.09 0.75 -10.55
C GLY A 54 -10.03 -0.01 -11.33
N TRP A 55 -10.31 -0.35 -12.60
CA TRP A 55 -9.34 -0.98 -13.49
C TRP A 55 -8.19 -0.05 -13.87
N LYS A 56 -8.50 1.22 -14.19
CA LYS A 56 -7.48 2.21 -14.55
C LYS A 56 -6.49 2.47 -13.42
N VAL A 57 -6.99 2.67 -12.20
CA VAL A 57 -6.16 2.90 -11.01
C VAL A 57 -5.32 1.67 -10.72
N THR A 58 -5.93 0.47 -10.74
CA THR A 58 -5.20 -0.79 -10.50
C THR A 58 -4.05 -0.96 -11.50
N TYR A 59 -4.32 -0.77 -12.80
CA TYR A 59 -3.29 -0.88 -13.84
C TYR A 59 -2.17 0.15 -13.67
N ASN A 60 -2.52 1.40 -13.40
CA ASN A 60 -1.53 2.46 -13.18
C ASN A 60 -0.64 2.17 -11.96
N THR A 61 -1.24 1.70 -10.87
CA THR A 61 -0.48 1.33 -9.66
C THR A 61 0.44 0.14 -9.94
N LEU A 62 -0.02 -0.88 -10.66
CA LEU A 62 0.82 -2.01 -11.05
C LEU A 62 1.97 -1.57 -11.97
N TYR A 63 1.67 -0.74 -12.96
CA TYR A 63 2.67 -0.19 -13.88
C TYR A 63 3.76 0.58 -13.12
N ILE A 64 3.36 1.51 -12.25
CA ILE A 64 4.32 2.31 -11.45
C ILE A 64 5.15 1.41 -10.54
N ASN A 65 4.53 0.46 -9.82
CA ASN A 65 5.27 -0.44 -8.94
C ASN A 65 6.22 -1.35 -9.70
N PHE A 66 5.84 -1.82 -10.89
CA PHE A 66 6.70 -2.66 -11.72
C PHE A 66 7.98 -1.92 -12.12
N PHE A 67 7.87 -0.70 -12.65
CA PHE A 67 9.04 0.13 -12.95
C PHE A 67 9.78 0.53 -11.68
N GLY A 68 9.07 0.81 -10.59
CA GLY A 68 9.65 1.11 -9.28
C GLY A 68 10.54 -0.01 -8.76
N LEU A 69 10.14 -1.28 -8.91
CA LEU A 69 10.94 -2.44 -8.52
C LEU A 69 12.18 -2.59 -9.41
N ILE A 70 12.01 -2.52 -10.73
CA ILE A 70 13.11 -2.68 -11.67
C ILE A 70 14.15 -1.58 -11.48
N LEU A 71 13.73 -0.32 -11.54
CA LEU A 71 14.62 0.83 -11.41
C LEU A 71 15.17 0.96 -9.98
N GLY A 72 14.34 0.65 -8.98
CA GLY A 72 14.73 0.66 -7.56
C GLY A 72 15.80 -0.38 -7.21
N ILE A 73 15.97 -1.44 -8.01
CA ILE A 73 17.07 -2.40 -7.84
C ILE A 73 18.25 -2.01 -8.74
N ILE A 74 18.00 -1.79 -10.03
CA ILE A 74 19.07 -1.58 -11.02
C ILE A 74 19.88 -0.33 -10.70
N ILE A 75 19.22 0.79 -10.38
CA ILE A 75 19.92 2.06 -10.16
C ILE A 75 20.82 1.99 -8.92
N PRO A 76 20.33 1.62 -7.72
CA PRO A 76 21.19 1.58 -6.53
C PRO A 76 22.31 0.54 -6.63
N VAL A 77 22.04 -0.63 -7.22
CA VAL A 77 23.06 -1.68 -7.40
C VAL A 77 24.15 -1.21 -8.36
N SER A 78 23.77 -0.59 -9.48
CA SER A 78 24.75 -0.06 -10.44
C SER A 78 25.63 1.02 -9.81
N ILE A 79 25.02 1.95 -9.07
CA ILE A 79 25.74 2.98 -8.33
C ILE A 79 26.68 2.37 -7.28
N ALA A 80 26.22 1.36 -6.53
CA ALA A 80 27.04 0.68 -5.53
C ALA A 80 28.29 0.01 -6.15
N ILE A 81 28.13 -0.63 -7.32
CA ILE A 81 29.26 -1.22 -8.06
C ILE A 81 30.23 -0.14 -8.53
N MET A 82 29.73 0.96 -9.11
CA MET A 82 30.56 2.07 -9.57
C MET A 82 31.38 2.69 -8.43
N ILE A 83 30.75 2.92 -7.26
CA ILE A 83 31.44 3.43 -6.07
C ILE A 83 32.49 2.43 -5.58
N ASN A 84 32.18 1.13 -5.56
CA ASN A 84 33.12 0.10 -5.14
C ASN A 84 34.36 0.06 -6.03
N GLU A 85 34.19 0.19 -7.34
CA GLU A 85 35.28 0.16 -8.32
C GLU A 85 36.22 1.38 -8.19
N ILE A 86 35.65 2.56 -7.91
CA ILE A 86 36.44 3.78 -7.63
C ILE A 86 37.28 3.59 -6.36
N ARG A 87 36.70 3.01 -5.30
CA ARG A 87 37.42 2.74 -4.05
C ARG A 87 38.59 1.79 -4.25
N HIS A 88 38.41 0.72 -5.02
CA HIS A 88 39.48 -0.25 -5.30
C HIS A 88 40.64 0.31 -6.14
N LYS A 89 40.39 1.34 -6.97
CA LYS A 89 41.47 2.05 -7.67
C LYS A 89 42.26 2.99 -6.75
N ALA A 90 41.63 3.59 -5.75
CA ALA A 90 42.30 4.49 -4.80
C ALA A 90 43.21 3.75 -3.79
N THR A 91 42.93 2.48 -3.49
CA THR A 91 43.73 1.64 -2.58
C THR A 91 44.80 0.79 -3.26
N LYS A 92 44.93 0.81 -4.59
CA LYS A 92 46.14 0.28 -5.25
C LYS A 92 47.25 1.32 -5.17
N LYS A 93 48.03 1.25 -4.09
CA LYS A 93 49.40 1.74 -4.00
C LYS A 93 50.31 0.60 -3.59
#